data_AF-A0A0Q4KXL1-F1
#
_entry.id   AF-A0A0Q4KXL1-F1
#
_cell.length_a   1.000
_cell.length_b   1.000
_cell.length_c   1.000
_cell.angle_alpha   90.00
_cell.angle_beta   90.00
_cell.angle_gamma   90.00
#
_symmetry.space_group_name_H-M   'P 1'
#
loop_
_entity.id
_entity.type
_entity.pdbx_description
1 polymer ?
#
loop_
_entity_poly.entity_id
_entity_poly.type
_entity_poly.pdbx_seq_one_letter_code
_entity_poly.pdbx_strand_id
1 'polypeptide(L)'
;MGIDRVMALRSQILERNQALARAADSGNPSAVTDTAQAAKPSSFADTLGDALKSVNKAQTQASELSAQYERGETIDIAKVMLARQQASVGFEATLQVRNKLLSAYKDIMSMPV
;
A
#
# COMPACT_ATOMS: atom_id res chain seq x y z
N MET A 1 31.79 -11.36 -33.64
CA MET A 1 30.35 -11.24 -34.00
C MET A 1 29.38 -11.54 -32.86
N GLY A 2 29.68 -12.42 -31.88
CA GLY A 2 28.81 -12.63 -30.70
C GLY A 2 29.18 -11.82 -29.45
N ILE A 3 30.47 -11.63 -29.22
CA ILE A 3 31.06 -10.94 -28.05
C ILE A 3 30.79 -9.42 -28.04
N ASP A 4 30.79 -8.78 -29.21
CA ASP A 4 30.46 -7.36 -29.35
C ASP A 4 29.01 -7.04 -28.94
N ARG A 5 28.08 -7.96 -29.23
CA ARG A 5 26.66 -7.83 -28.87
C ARG A 5 26.44 -7.96 -27.35
N VAL A 6 27.26 -8.75 -26.67
CA VAL A 6 27.20 -8.90 -25.21
C VAL A 6 27.77 -7.66 -24.52
N MET A 7 28.83 -7.04 -25.05
CA MET A 7 29.33 -5.76 -24.54
C MET A 7 28.34 -4.62 -24.76
N ALA A 8 27.71 -4.54 -25.94
CA ALA A 8 26.67 -3.56 -26.24
C ALA A 8 25.42 -3.72 -25.35
N LEU A 9 25.06 -4.96 -25.01
CA LEU A 9 23.94 -5.22 -24.09
C LEU A 9 24.31 -4.87 -22.65
N ARG A 10 25.54 -5.15 -22.23
CA ARG A 10 26.04 -4.79 -20.89
C ARG A 10 26.11 -3.28 -20.70
N SER A 11 26.50 -2.52 -21.73
CA SER A 11 26.49 -1.06 -21.69
C SER A 11 25.06 -0.50 -21.65
N GLN A 12 24.13 -1.10 -22.37
CA GLN A 12 22.73 -0.68 -22.37
C GLN A 12 22.03 -0.90 -21.01
N ILE A 13 22.37 -1.98 -20.32
CA ILE A 13 21.84 -2.27 -18.98
C ILE A 13 22.38 -1.28 -17.94
N LEU A 14 23.67 -0.91 -18.02
CA LEU A 14 24.28 0.06 -17.12
C LEU A 14 23.72 1.48 -17.29
N GLU A 15 23.48 1.89 -18.53
CA GLU A 15 22.89 3.20 -18.84
C GLU A 15 21.45 3.32 -18.34
N ARG A 16 20.65 2.26 -18.52
CA ARG A 16 19.28 2.20 -18.03
C ARG A 16 19.21 2.26 -16.50
N ASN A 17 20.18 1.68 -15.80
CA ASN A 17 20.24 1.72 -14.35
C ASN A 17 20.65 3.10 -13.82
N GLN A 18 21.58 3.79 -14.49
CA GLN A 18 21.99 5.15 -14.11
C GLN A 18 20.89 6.19 -14.35
N ALA A 19 20.05 6.03 -15.38
CA ALA A 19 18.90 6.90 -15.60
C ALA A 19 17.83 6.78 -14.50
N LEU A 20 17.61 5.55 -14.02
CA LEU A 20 16.69 5.28 -12.90
C LEU A 20 17.24 5.81 -11.56
N ALA A 21 18.55 5.71 -11.34
CA ALA A 21 19.21 6.29 -10.17
C ALA A 21 19.13 7.82 -10.14
N ARG A 22 19.27 8.49 -11.30
CA ARG A 22 19.08 9.95 -11.39
C ARG A 22 17.65 10.39 -11.15
N ALA A 23 16.64 9.63 -11.60
CA ALA A 23 15.24 9.94 -11.31
C ALA A 23 14.88 9.77 -9.82
N ALA A 24 15.58 8.89 -9.10
CA ALA A 24 15.45 8.73 -7.65
C ALA A 24 16.17 9.83 -6.85
N ASP A 25 17.25 10.40 -7.39
CA ASP A 25 18.06 11.47 -6.76
C ASP A 25 17.56 12.89 -7.11
N SER A 26 16.93 13.09 -8.26
CA SER A 26 16.40 14.40 -8.71
C SER A 26 15.00 14.74 -8.19
N GLY A 27 14.53 14.05 -7.14
CA GLY A 27 13.27 14.34 -6.44
C GLY A 27 13.41 15.57 -5.54
N ASN A 28 13.63 16.73 -6.14
CA ASN A 28 13.81 18.02 -5.46
C ASN A 28 12.51 18.41 -4.70
N PRO A 29 12.51 18.49 -3.36
CA PRO A 29 11.32 18.71 -2.53
C PRO A 29 10.92 20.19 -2.40
N SER A 30 11.15 21.02 -3.42
CA SER A 30 10.90 22.47 -3.35
C SER A 30 10.20 22.97 -4.60
N ALA A 31 8.98 22.49 -4.81
CA ALA A 31 7.94 23.20 -5.55
C ALA A 31 6.65 23.11 -4.73
N VAL A 32 6.67 23.77 -3.56
CA VAL A 32 5.44 24.14 -2.87
C VAL A 32 4.86 25.34 -3.61
N THR A 33 3.76 25.12 -4.31
CA THR A 33 2.79 26.18 -4.59
C THR A 33 1.40 25.60 -4.30
N ASP A 34 1.05 25.72 -3.02
CA ASP A 34 -0.21 26.33 -2.59
C ASP A 34 -1.51 25.80 -3.20
N THR A 35 -1.93 24.61 -2.75
CA THR A 35 -3.35 24.34 -2.45
C THR A 35 -3.51 23.48 -1.19
N ALA A 36 -2.56 23.54 -0.26
CA ALA A 36 -2.76 22.99 1.08
C ALA A 36 -3.67 23.95 1.86
N GLN A 37 -4.94 24.00 1.44
CA GLN A 37 -6.05 24.34 2.30
C GLN A 37 -5.79 23.62 3.62
N ALA A 38 -5.70 24.40 4.70
CA ALA A 38 -5.41 23.92 6.05
C ALA A 38 -6.42 22.83 6.46
N ALA A 39 -6.17 21.60 6.05
CA ALA A 39 -6.77 20.44 6.65
C ALA A 39 -6.12 20.37 8.02
N LYS A 40 -6.90 20.70 9.06
CA LYS A 40 -6.57 20.37 10.45
C LYS A 40 -5.85 19.02 10.47
N PRO A 41 -4.73 18.87 11.20
CA PRO A 41 -4.14 17.54 11.37
C PRO A 41 -5.26 16.64 11.91
N SER A 42 -5.69 15.69 11.08
CA SER A 42 -6.68 14.68 11.45
C SER A 42 -6.18 14.05 12.74
N SER A 43 -7.01 13.99 13.77
CA SER A 43 -6.61 13.31 15.01
C SER A 43 -6.23 11.87 14.64
N PHE A 44 -5.27 11.29 15.36
CA PHE A 44 -4.96 9.87 15.21
C PHE A 44 -6.23 9.00 15.35
N ALA A 45 -7.16 9.41 16.22
CA ALA A 45 -8.45 8.76 16.39
C ALA A 45 -9.34 8.85 15.13
N ASP A 46 -9.33 9.99 14.44
CA ASP A 46 -10.08 10.18 13.19
C ASP A 46 -9.49 9.32 12.08
N THR A 47 -8.16 9.30 11.96
CA THR A 47 -7.44 8.48 10.98
C THR A 47 -7.65 6.98 11.24
N LEU A 48 -7.65 6.55 12.51
CA LEU A 48 -7.96 5.18 12.90
C LEU A 48 -9.41 4.83 12.60
N GLY A 49 -10.35 5.73 12.88
CA GLY A 49 -11.75 5.57 12.54
C GLY A 49 -11.97 5.37 11.04
N ASP A 50 -11.26 6.14 10.22
CA ASP A 50 -11.32 6.02 8.76
C ASP A 50 -10.65 4.74 8.25
N ALA A 51 -9.55 4.30 8.87
CA ALA A 51 -8.94 3.00 8.57
C ALA A 51 -9.90 1.84 8.87
N LEU A 52 -10.62 1.88 9.99
CA LEU A 52 -11.62 0.87 10.35
C LEU A 52 -12.80 0.85 9.36
N LYS A 53 -13.29 2.02 8.93
CA LYS A 53 -14.31 2.12 7.87
C LYS A 53 -13.80 1.54 6.55
N SER A 54 -12.53 1.77 6.21
CA SER A 54 -11.92 1.22 5.00
C SER A 54 -11.85 -0.31 5.03
N VAL A 55 -11.52 -0.90 6.19
CA VAL A 55 -11.54 -2.37 6.37
C VAL A 55 -12.95 -2.92 6.22
N ASN A 56 -13.96 -2.28 6.83
CA ASN A 56 -15.35 -2.69 6.70
C ASN A 56 -15.82 -2.65 5.23
N LYS A 57 -15.45 -1.58 4.50
CA LYS A 57 -15.75 -1.45 3.07
C LYS A 57 -15.08 -2.56 2.23
N ALA A 58 -13.82 -2.86 2.51
CA ALA A 58 -13.10 -3.94 1.84
C ALA A 58 -13.74 -5.32 2.10
N GLN A 59 -14.23 -5.56 3.33
CA GLN A 59 -14.95 -6.77 3.70
C GLN A 59 -16.27 -6.91 2.93
N THR A 60 -17.08 -5.85 2.88
CA THR A 60 -18.35 -5.84 2.11
C THR A 60 -18.10 -6.10 0.63
N GLN A 61 -17.09 -5.45 0.05
CA GLN A 61 -16.74 -5.62 -1.36
C GLN A 61 -16.29 -7.06 -1.66
N ALA A 62 -15.53 -7.68 -0.75
CA ALA A 62 -15.12 -9.08 -0.89
C ALA A 62 -16.32 -10.05 -0.83
N SER A 63 -17.29 -9.81 0.05
CA SER A 63 -18.53 -10.58 0.11
C SER A 63 -19.35 -10.46 -1.18
N GLU A 64 -19.43 -9.26 -1.74
CA GLU A 64 -20.17 -8.99 -2.97
C GLU A 64 -19.50 -9.62 -4.20
N LEU A 65 -18.17 -9.57 -4.28
CA LEU A 65 -17.38 -10.28 -5.30
C LEU A 65 -17.55 -11.80 -5.19
N SER A 66 -17.61 -12.34 -3.98
CA SER A 66 -17.81 -13.78 -3.75
C SER A 66 -19.21 -14.21 -4.22
N ALA A 67 -20.24 -13.42 -3.90
CA ALA A 67 -21.61 -13.67 -4.37
C ALA A 67 -21.73 -13.58 -5.91
N GLN A 68 -21.08 -12.60 -6.54
CA GLN A 68 -21.05 -12.49 -8.01
C GLN A 68 -20.34 -13.68 -8.66
N TYR A 69 -19.28 -14.20 -8.04
CA TYR A 69 -18.59 -15.39 -8.51
C TYR A 69 -19.46 -16.65 -8.41
N GLU A 70 -20.15 -16.86 -7.28
CA GLU A 70 -21.08 -17.98 -7.08
C GLU A 70 -22.26 -17.96 -8.05
N ARG A 71 -22.69 -16.78 -8.50
CA ARG A 71 -23.71 -16.59 -9.54
C ARG A 71 -23.20 -16.77 -10.98
N GLY A 72 -21.90 -16.98 -11.17
CA GLY A 72 -21.29 -17.18 -12.48
C GLY A 72 -21.08 -15.89 -13.30
N GLU A 73 -21.17 -14.70 -12.68
CA GLU A 73 -21.00 -13.40 -13.37
C GLU A 73 -19.51 -13.05 -13.64
N THR A 74 -18.55 -13.76 -13.06
CA THR A 74 -17.10 -13.45 -13.23
C THR A 74 -16.28 -14.68 -13.61
N ILE A 75 -15.69 -14.65 -14.81
CA ILE A 75 -14.91 -15.74 -15.44
C ILE A 75 -13.41 -15.63 -15.14
N ASP A 76 -12.96 -14.54 -14.50
CA ASP A 76 -11.54 -14.22 -14.34
C ASP A 76 -10.98 -14.68 -12.99
N ILE A 77 -10.51 -15.93 -12.95
CA ILE A 77 -9.91 -16.56 -11.76
C ILE A 77 -8.67 -15.80 -11.25
N ALA A 78 -7.97 -15.04 -12.11
CA ALA A 78 -6.82 -14.24 -11.72
C ALA A 78 -7.24 -13.04 -10.83
N LYS A 79 -8.37 -12.40 -11.15
CA LYS A 79 -8.96 -11.34 -10.31
C LYS A 79 -9.39 -11.87 -8.94
N VAL A 80 -10.00 -13.05 -8.89
CA VAL A 80 -10.43 -13.67 -7.62
C VAL A 80 -9.22 -13.99 -6.74
N MET A 81 -8.16 -14.55 -7.32
CA MET A 81 -6.93 -14.87 -6.59
C MET A 81 -6.21 -13.60 -6.10
N LEU A 82 -6.14 -12.55 -6.93
CA LEU A 82 -5.55 -11.27 -6.53
C LEU A 82 -6.34 -10.62 -5.38
N ALA A 83 -7.67 -10.63 -5.47
CA ALA A 83 -8.54 -10.11 -4.42
C ALA A 83 -8.36 -10.88 -3.10
N ARG A 84 -8.23 -12.21 -3.15
CA ARG A 84 -7.92 -13.04 -1.97
C ARG A 84 -6.57 -12.70 -1.36
N GLN A 85 -5.54 -12.52 -2.18
CA GLN A 85 -4.20 -12.15 -1.71
C GLN A 85 -4.21 -10.77 -1.04
N GLN A 86 -4.88 -9.80 -1.65
CA GLN A 86 -5.03 -8.46 -1.12
C GLN A 86 -5.81 -8.45 0.21
N ALA A 87 -6.89 -9.24 0.31
CA ALA A 87 -7.64 -9.39 1.55
C ALA A 87 -6.80 -10.02 2.68
N SER A 88 -6.00 -11.05 2.38
CA SER A 88 -5.11 -11.68 3.36
C SER A 88 -4.07 -10.70 3.90
N VAL A 89 -3.38 -9.96 3.02
CA VAL A 89 -2.37 -8.97 3.42
C VAL A 89 -3.02 -7.82 4.20
N GLY A 90 -4.20 -7.34 3.77
CA GLY A 90 -4.94 -6.29 4.48
C GLY A 90 -5.41 -6.71 5.87
N PHE A 91 -5.83 -7.97 6.03
CA PHE A 91 -6.22 -8.52 7.33
C PHE A 91 -5.03 -8.60 8.29
N GLU A 92 -3.89 -9.10 7.80
CA GLU A 92 -2.67 -9.22 8.60
C GLU A 92 -2.14 -7.85 9.05
N ALA A 93 -2.17 -6.85 8.15
CA ALA A 93 -1.87 -5.47 8.49
C ALA A 93 -2.81 -4.92 9.58
N THR A 94 -4.11 -5.23 9.50
CA THR A 94 -5.09 -4.80 10.50
C THR A 94 -4.81 -5.43 11.87
N LEU A 95 -4.40 -6.70 11.90
CA LEU A 95 -4.03 -7.38 13.14
C LEU A 95 -2.80 -6.71 13.79
N GLN A 96 -1.80 -6.36 12.99
CA GLN A 96 -0.60 -5.65 13.47
C GLN A 96 -0.95 -4.28 14.06
N VAL A 97 -1.81 -3.51 13.37
CA VAL A 97 -2.28 -2.22 13.87
C VAL A 97 -3.06 -2.38 15.19
N ARG A 98 -3.99 -3.35 15.26
CA ARG A 98 -4.73 -3.66 16.49
C ARG A 98 -3.80 -3.97 17.66
N ASN A 99 -2.79 -4.83 17.43
CA ASN A 99 -1.84 -5.21 18.47
C ASN A 99 -1.01 -4.00 18.92
N LYS A 100 -0.55 -3.16 17.99
CA LYS A 100 0.21 -1.93 18.30
C LYS A 100 -0.62 -0.95 19.14
N LEU A 101 -1.90 -0.79 18.83
CA LEU A 101 -2.84 0.06 19.58
C LEU A 101 -3.08 -0.46 21.01
N LEU A 102 -3.27 -1.77 21.16
CA LEU A 102 -3.41 -2.40 22.48
C LEU A 102 -2.16 -2.22 23.33
N SER A 103 -0.97 -2.39 22.73
CA SER A 103 0.30 -2.12 23.40
C SER A 103 0.45 -0.66 23.81
N ALA A 104 0.13 0.28 22.92
CA ALA A 104 0.20 1.71 23.23
C ALA A 104 -0.75 2.12 24.37
N TYR A 105 -1.96 1.57 24.40
CA TYR A 105 -2.89 1.78 25.52
C TYR A 105 -2.32 1.21 26.84
N LYS A 106 -1.76 0.00 26.78
CA LYS A 106 -1.14 -0.64 27.94
C LYS A 106 0.06 0.13 28.46
N ASP A 107 0.90 0.68 27.57
CA ASP A 107 2.06 1.52 27.92
C ASP A 107 1.63 2.82 28.61
N ILE A 108 0.60 3.50 28.11
CA ILE A 108 0.05 4.71 28.76
C ILE A 108 -0.47 4.38 30.17
N MET A 109 -1.16 3.25 30.34
CA MET A 109 -1.62 2.81 31.66
C MET A 109 -0.50 2.36 32.61
N SER A 110 0.63 1.91 32.06
CA SER A 110 1.76 1.37 32.81
C SER A 110 2.84 2.40 33.09
N MET A 111 2.72 3.64 32.56
CA MET A 111 3.54 4.75 33.00
C MET A 111 3.23 5.06 34.46
N PRO A 112 4.21 4.96 35.37
CA PRO A 112 4.02 5.48 36.73
C PRO A 112 3.87 7.00 36.65
N VAL A 113 2.87 7.52 37.37
CA VAL A 113 2.68 8.96 37.60
C VAL A 113 3.79 9.52 38.49
#